data_AF-A0A7X0DKS5-F1
#
_entry.id   AF-A0A7X0DKS5-F1
#
_cell.length_a   1.000
_cell.length_b   1.000
_cell.length_c   1.000
_cell.angle_alpha   90.00
_cell.angle_beta   90.00
_cell.angle_gamma   90.00
#
_symmetry.space_group_name_H-M   'P 1'
#
loop_
_entity.id
_entity.type
_entity.pdbx_description
1 polymer ?
#
loop_
_entity_poly.entity_id
_entity_poly.type
_entity_poly.pdbx_seq_one_letter_code
_entity_poly.pdbx_strand_id
1 'polypeptide(L)'
;MAADTERAKRYRKNTYSILNAIDDNQLKKFSEIVMLSGQMQSIFNALEAPEYTLANLIIPLYSKKDNLEKLEISNLKKLKDSFEKLLSTTTTAVSKMLHQLLLDYQNDKNHIRTDNNKLKSRTDTLYNQIIEKRKNREAKK
;
A
#
# COMPACT_ATOMS: atom_id res chain seq x y z
N MET A 1 9.96 7.29 19.49
CA MET A 1 8.56 7.66 19.77
C MET A 1 7.98 8.35 18.55
N ALA A 2 6.75 8.02 18.14
CA ALA A 2 6.11 8.66 17.00
C ALA A 2 5.69 10.09 17.39
N ALA A 3 6.11 11.09 16.60
CA ALA A 3 5.73 12.48 16.83
C ALA A 3 4.22 12.69 16.63
N ASP A 4 3.63 13.64 17.36
CA ASP A 4 2.21 14.01 17.23
C ASP A 4 2.00 15.29 16.41
N THR A 5 2.73 15.40 15.30
CA THR A 5 2.55 16.50 14.34
C THR A 5 1.51 16.13 13.29
N GLU A 6 0.90 17.12 12.65
CA GLU A 6 -0.07 16.89 11.56
C GLU A 6 0.54 16.07 10.40
N ARG A 7 1.83 16.30 10.11
CA ARG A 7 2.56 15.49 9.14
C ARG A 7 2.65 14.02 9.57
N ALA A 8 2.94 13.75 10.84
CA ALA A 8 3.06 12.40 11.36
C ALA A 8 1.70 11.68 11.43
N LYS A 9 0.62 12.40 11.82
CA LYS A 9 -0.75 11.88 11.76
C LYS A 9 -1.16 11.52 10.33
N ARG A 10 -0.85 12.39 9.37
CA ARG A 10 -1.08 12.14 7.94
C ARG A 10 -0.31 10.92 7.44
N TYR A 11 0.97 10.80 7.78
CA TYR A 11 1.80 9.63 7.44
C TYR A 11 1.19 8.32 7.95
N ARG A 12 0.74 8.29 9.22
CA ARG A 12 0.09 7.12 9.82
C ARG A 12 -1.23 6.79 9.13
N LYS A 13 -2.08 7.79 8.91
CA LYS A 13 -3.34 7.64 8.16
C LYS A 13 -3.08 7.06 6.76
N ASN A 14 -2.12 7.64 6.05
CA ASN A 14 -1.71 7.24 4.71
C ASN A 14 -1.25 5.77 4.63
N THR A 15 -0.56 5.33 5.67
CA THR A 15 -0.12 3.94 5.81
C THR A 15 -1.31 3.01 6.09
N TYR A 16 -2.22 3.40 6.98
CA TYR A 16 -3.34 2.57 7.39
C TYR A 16 -4.33 2.27 6.26
N SER A 17 -4.56 3.15 5.28
CA SER A 17 -5.48 2.77 4.18
C SER A 17 -4.98 1.61 3.33
N ILE A 18 -3.65 1.49 3.16
CA ILE A 18 -3.04 0.40 2.41
C ILE A 18 -3.06 -0.87 3.25
N LEU A 19 -2.89 -0.73 4.56
CA LEU A 19 -2.94 -1.83 5.50
C LEU A 19 -4.36 -2.18 5.96
N ASN A 20 -5.40 -1.47 5.50
CA ASN A 20 -6.79 -1.61 5.97
C ASN A 20 -7.38 -3.01 5.71
N ALA A 21 -6.75 -3.81 4.85
CA ALA A 21 -7.15 -5.19 4.61
C ALA A 21 -6.52 -6.20 5.59
N ILE A 22 -5.58 -5.76 6.44
CA ILE A 22 -4.86 -6.58 7.42
C ILE A 22 -5.48 -6.33 8.80
N ASP A 23 -5.77 -7.41 9.53
CA ASP A 23 -6.31 -7.33 10.91
C ASP A 23 -5.32 -6.63 11.87
N ASP A 24 -5.84 -5.93 12.88
CA ASP A 24 -5.03 -5.18 13.85
C ASP A 24 -3.98 -6.07 14.55
N ASN A 25 -4.31 -7.33 14.84
CA ASN A 25 -3.35 -8.26 15.46
C ASN A 25 -2.24 -8.68 14.48
N GLN A 26 -2.52 -8.66 13.19
CA GLN A 26 -1.56 -8.95 12.13
C GLN A 26 -0.68 -7.74 11.81
N LEU A 27 -1.17 -6.50 12.03
CA LEU A 27 -0.37 -5.28 11.88
C LEU A 27 0.85 -5.26 12.79
N LYS A 28 0.67 -5.65 14.06
CA LYS A 28 1.77 -5.74 15.02
C LYS A 28 2.85 -6.72 14.53
N LYS A 29 2.45 -7.93 14.17
CA LYS A 29 3.36 -8.97 13.64
C LYS A 29 4.07 -8.50 12.36
N PHE A 30 3.35 -7.86 11.46
CA PHE A 30 3.93 -7.29 10.25
C PHE A 30 5.01 -6.26 10.58
N SER A 31 4.73 -5.34 11.50
CA SER A 31 5.70 -4.32 11.91
C SER A 31 6.96 -4.92 12.54
N GLU A 32 6.81 -5.97 13.35
CA GLU A 32 7.93 -6.70 13.97
C GLU A 32 8.80 -7.39 12.90
N ILE A 33 8.19 -8.08 11.95
CA ILE A 33 8.90 -8.77 10.85
C ILE A 33 9.71 -7.77 10.01
N VAL A 34 9.11 -6.65 9.62
CA VAL A 34 9.78 -5.62 8.81
C VAL A 34 10.86 -4.90 9.61
N MET A 35 10.69 -4.73 10.92
CA MET A 35 11.72 -4.20 11.80
C MET A 35 12.92 -5.15 11.90
N LEU A 36 12.67 -6.45 12.10
CA LEU A 36 13.72 -7.48 12.15
C LEU A 36 14.52 -7.57 10.85
N SER A 37 13.90 -7.28 9.72
CA SER A 37 14.57 -7.28 8.42
C SER A 37 15.42 -6.04 8.14
N GLY A 38 15.29 -5.00 8.99
CA GLY A 38 15.96 -3.71 8.80
C GLY A 38 15.32 -2.83 7.71
N GLN A 39 14.13 -3.16 7.19
CA GLN A 39 13.48 -2.45 6.09
C GLN A 39 12.31 -1.55 6.51
N MET A 40 12.21 -1.23 7.81
CA MET A 40 11.08 -0.46 8.35
C MET A 40 10.86 0.87 7.65
N GLN A 41 11.91 1.68 7.48
CA GLN A 41 11.77 2.98 6.83
C GLN A 41 11.39 2.83 5.34
N SER A 42 12.07 1.95 4.61
CA SER A 42 11.85 1.74 3.17
C SER A 42 10.43 1.26 2.87
N ILE A 43 9.97 0.24 3.58
CA ILE A 43 8.65 -0.36 3.38
C ILE A 43 7.55 0.64 3.75
N PHE A 44 7.62 1.30 4.90
CA PHE A 44 6.56 2.23 5.31
C PHE A 44 6.51 3.49 4.42
N ASN A 45 7.66 3.98 3.95
CA ASN A 45 7.69 5.03 2.91
C ASN A 45 7.11 4.51 1.57
N ALA A 46 7.32 3.23 1.26
CA ALA A 46 6.71 2.55 0.11
C ALA A 46 5.20 2.22 0.30
N LEU A 47 4.65 2.37 1.49
CA LEU A 47 3.21 2.25 1.76
C LEU A 47 2.50 3.62 1.82
N GLU A 48 3.20 4.69 2.19
CA GLU A 48 2.59 6.02 2.36
C GLU A 48 2.19 6.71 1.04
N ALA A 49 3.10 6.75 0.06
CA ALA A 49 2.90 7.51 -1.17
C ALA A 49 1.68 7.16 -2.06
N PRO A 50 1.14 5.91 -2.11
CA PRO A 50 -0.02 5.61 -2.95
C PRO A 50 -1.30 6.27 -2.42
N GLU A 51 -1.40 6.52 -1.10
CA GLU A 51 -2.56 7.22 -0.54
C GLU A 51 -2.51 8.72 -0.79
N TYR A 52 -1.34 9.36 -0.85
CA TYR A 52 -1.27 10.76 -1.30
C TYR A 52 -1.98 10.94 -2.64
N THR A 53 -1.80 10.01 -3.57
CA THR A 53 -2.49 10.02 -4.87
C THR A 53 -3.98 9.65 -4.74
N LEU A 54 -4.34 8.63 -3.95
CA LEU A 54 -5.74 8.22 -3.76
C LEU A 54 -6.58 9.28 -3.04
N ALA A 55 -6.11 9.82 -1.92
CA ALA A 55 -6.81 10.85 -1.16
C ALA A 55 -7.02 12.13 -1.99
N ASN A 56 -5.99 12.53 -2.75
CA ASN A 56 -6.10 13.68 -3.66
C ASN A 56 -7.05 13.45 -4.85
N LEU A 57 -7.34 12.20 -5.22
CA LEU A 57 -8.31 11.86 -6.27
C LEU A 57 -9.72 11.63 -5.71
N ILE A 58 -9.83 10.93 -4.59
CA ILE A 58 -11.09 10.59 -3.92
C ILE A 58 -11.78 11.84 -3.40
N ILE A 59 -11.07 12.76 -2.73
CA ILE A 59 -11.70 13.93 -2.10
C ILE A 59 -12.42 14.81 -3.16
N PRO A 60 -11.78 15.20 -4.27
CA PRO A 60 -12.45 15.97 -5.31
C PRO A 60 -13.57 15.20 -6.00
N LEU A 61 -13.40 13.90 -6.26
CA LEU A 61 -14.44 13.07 -6.88
C LEU A 61 -15.67 12.94 -5.96
N TYR A 62 -15.44 12.69 -4.67
CA TYR A 62 -16.49 12.57 -3.68
C TYR A 62 -17.29 13.87 -3.54
N SER A 63 -16.62 15.04 -3.55
CA SER A 63 -17.30 16.34 -3.54
C SER A 63 -18.15 16.62 -4.78
N LYS A 64 -17.93 15.88 -5.86
CA LYS A 64 -18.63 16.02 -7.15
C LYS A 64 -19.52 14.83 -7.47
N LYS A 65 -19.71 13.90 -6.53
CA LYS A 65 -20.41 12.62 -6.78
C LYS A 65 -21.80 12.82 -7.38
N ASP A 66 -22.53 13.83 -6.91
CA ASP A 66 -23.91 14.12 -7.37
C ASP A 66 -23.92 14.85 -8.73
N ASN A 67 -22.77 15.36 -9.18
CA ASN A 67 -22.61 16.02 -10.48
C ASN A 67 -22.01 15.11 -11.55
N LEU A 68 -21.68 13.84 -11.23
CA LEU A 68 -21.07 12.91 -12.19
C LEU A 68 -22.00 12.61 -13.38
N GLU A 69 -23.31 12.72 -13.20
CA GLU A 69 -24.33 12.58 -14.25
C GLU A 69 -24.18 13.60 -15.39
N LYS A 70 -23.49 14.73 -15.14
CA LYS A 70 -23.26 15.79 -16.13
C LYS A 70 -22.13 15.44 -17.11
N LEU A 71 -21.35 14.40 -16.83
CA LEU A 71 -20.30 13.94 -17.73
C LEU A 71 -20.90 13.13 -18.87
N GLU A 72 -20.35 13.28 -20.08
CA GLU A 72 -20.64 12.36 -21.18
C GLU A 72 -20.38 10.91 -20.76
N ILE A 73 -21.22 9.99 -21.24
CA ILE A 73 -21.14 8.56 -20.92
C ILE A 73 -19.74 7.99 -21.17
N SER A 74 -19.09 8.42 -22.26
CA SER A 74 -17.73 8.01 -22.62
C SER A 74 -16.70 8.41 -21.56
N ASN A 75 -16.82 9.62 -21.01
CA ASN A 75 -15.94 10.14 -19.97
C ASN A 75 -16.23 9.50 -18.61
N LEU A 76 -17.51 9.27 -18.29
CA LEU A 76 -17.90 8.55 -17.08
C LEU A 76 -17.35 7.12 -17.07
N LYS A 77 -17.38 6.42 -18.21
CA LYS A 77 -16.77 5.10 -18.38
C LYS A 77 -15.25 5.13 -18.16
N LYS A 78 -14.54 6.06 -18.81
CA LYS A 78 -13.08 6.25 -18.62
C LYS A 78 -12.73 6.54 -17.15
N LEU A 79 -13.54 7.35 -16.48
CA LEU A 79 -13.37 7.68 -15.06
C LEU A 79 -13.52 6.42 -14.19
N LYS A 80 -14.61 5.66 -14.39
CA LYS A 80 -14.85 4.38 -13.70
C LYS A 80 -13.68 3.42 -13.89
N ASP A 81 -13.28 3.17 -15.14
CA ASP A 81 -12.23 2.21 -15.46
C ASP A 81 -10.88 2.61 -14.84
N SER A 82 -10.58 3.91 -14.84
CA SER A 82 -9.37 4.46 -14.21
C SER A 82 -9.39 4.26 -12.69
N PHE A 83 -10.54 4.46 -12.06
CA PHE A 83 -10.72 4.34 -10.61
C PHE A 83 -10.67 2.88 -10.15
N GLU A 84 -11.34 1.96 -10.86
CA GLU A 84 -11.26 0.52 -10.61
C GLU A 84 -9.82 0.01 -10.75
N LYS A 85 -9.12 0.42 -11.80
CA LYS A 85 -7.70 0.09 -12.00
C LYS A 85 -6.84 0.62 -10.86
N LEU A 86 -7.08 1.86 -10.40
CA LEU A 86 -6.36 2.45 -9.29
C LEU A 86 -6.54 1.63 -7.99
N LEU A 87 -7.79 1.30 -7.63
CA LEU A 87 -8.11 0.50 -6.44
C LEU A 87 -7.50 -0.91 -6.52
N SER A 88 -7.67 -1.59 -7.65
CA SER A 88 -7.20 -2.97 -7.85
C SER A 88 -5.67 -3.08 -7.83
N THR A 89 -4.98 -2.18 -8.52
CA THR A 89 -3.50 -2.23 -8.63
C THR A 89 -2.80 -1.77 -7.37
N THR A 90 -3.41 -0.86 -6.61
CA THR A 90 -2.78 -0.23 -5.45
C THR A 90 -3.07 -0.99 -4.18
N THR A 91 -4.34 -1.10 -3.84
CA THR A 91 -4.73 -1.52 -2.51
C THR A 91 -4.75 -3.04 -2.44
N THR A 92 -5.42 -3.68 -3.39
CA THR A 92 -5.58 -5.14 -3.39
C THR A 92 -4.26 -5.87 -3.64
N ALA A 93 -3.47 -5.44 -4.63
CA ALA A 93 -2.21 -6.12 -4.95
C ALA A 93 -1.18 -5.97 -3.83
N VAL A 94 -1.00 -4.76 -3.28
CA VAL A 94 -0.07 -4.52 -2.17
C VAL A 94 -0.53 -5.28 -0.94
N SER A 95 -1.81 -5.20 -0.56
CA SER A 95 -2.36 -5.95 0.58
C SER A 95 -2.08 -7.45 0.49
N LYS A 96 -2.23 -8.04 -0.71
CA LYS A 96 -1.91 -9.47 -0.94
C LYS A 96 -0.43 -9.77 -0.73
N MET A 97 0.47 -8.89 -1.20
CA MET A 97 1.91 -9.06 -1.01
C MET A 97 2.31 -9.01 0.48
N LEU A 98 1.68 -8.12 1.25
CA LEU A 98 1.93 -7.99 2.69
C LEU A 98 1.42 -9.20 3.47
N HIS A 99 0.21 -9.68 3.17
CA HIS A 99 -0.31 -10.95 3.71
C HIS A 99 0.59 -12.14 3.36
N GLN A 100 1.12 -12.17 2.13
CA GLN A 100 2.02 -13.24 1.74
C GLN A 100 3.31 -13.23 2.57
N LEU A 101 3.86 -12.06 2.92
CA LEU A 101 5.01 -11.99 3.83
C LEU A 101 4.66 -12.57 5.21
N LEU A 102 3.50 -12.25 5.76
CA LEU A 102 3.04 -12.80 7.04
C LEU A 102 2.95 -14.33 6.99
N LEU A 103 2.35 -14.88 5.94
CA LEU A 103 2.23 -16.33 5.74
C LEU A 103 3.58 -17.01 5.50
N ASP A 104 4.44 -16.41 4.66
CA ASP A 104 5.78 -16.91 4.41
C ASP A 104 6.58 -16.97 5.72
N TYR A 105 6.46 -15.96 6.58
CA TYR A 105 7.16 -15.89 7.87
C TYR A 105 6.61 -16.88 8.89
N GLN A 106 5.28 -16.99 8.99
CA GLN A 106 4.61 -17.93 9.89
C GLN A 106 5.03 -19.38 9.59
N ASN A 107 5.13 -19.74 8.31
CA ASN A 107 5.47 -21.09 7.87
C ASN A 107 6.98 -21.34 7.73
N ASP A 108 7.83 -20.40 8.17
CA ASP A 108 9.29 -20.41 7.96
C ASP A 108 9.70 -20.74 6.51
N LYS A 109 8.92 -20.26 5.55
CA LYS A 109 9.17 -20.52 4.14
C LYS A 109 10.51 -19.93 3.76
N ASN A 110 11.36 -20.74 3.12
CA ASN A 110 12.73 -20.36 2.78
C ASN A 110 13.56 -19.92 3.99
N HIS A 111 13.24 -20.40 5.20
CA HIS A 111 13.96 -20.09 6.44
C HIS A 111 13.96 -18.61 6.84
N ILE A 112 12.98 -17.82 6.40
CA ILE A 112 12.95 -16.38 6.69
C ILE A 112 12.60 -16.06 8.16
N ARG A 113 12.12 -17.02 8.95
CA ARG A 113 11.90 -16.83 10.39
C ARG A 113 13.17 -17.08 11.19
N THR A 114 14.06 -17.92 10.68
CA THR A 114 15.26 -18.37 11.40
C THR A 114 16.56 -17.72 10.89
N ASP A 115 16.58 -17.21 9.66
CA ASP A 115 17.73 -16.55 9.04
C ASP A 115 17.41 -15.10 8.66
N ASN A 116 18.01 -14.16 9.38
CA ASN A 116 17.81 -12.72 9.17
C ASN A 116 18.27 -12.23 7.79
N ASN A 117 19.28 -12.86 7.17
CA ASN A 117 19.73 -12.48 5.84
C ASN A 117 18.69 -12.87 4.78
N LYS A 118 18.07 -14.04 4.95
CA LYS A 118 16.97 -14.48 4.06
C LYS A 118 15.72 -13.63 4.27
N LEU A 119 15.41 -13.26 5.52
CA LEU A 119 14.34 -12.32 5.81
C LEU A 119 14.57 -10.97 5.11
N LYS A 120 15.77 -10.41 5.26
CA LYS A 120 16.15 -9.16 4.60
C LYS A 120 15.97 -9.25 3.09
N SER A 121 16.52 -10.28 2.44
CA SER A 121 16.38 -10.51 1.00
C SER A 121 14.91 -10.62 0.56
N ARG A 122 14.07 -11.32 1.34
CA ARG A 122 12.63 -11.42 1.06
C ARG A 122 11.92 -10.07 1.18
N THR A 123 12.26 -9.27 2.18
CA THR A 123 11.70 -7.92 2.36
C THR A 123 12.21 -6.91 1.33
N ASP A 124 13.46 -7.04 0.85
CA ASP A 124 13.99 -6.25 -0.27
C ASP A 124 13.21 -6.54 -1.56
N THR A 125 12.94 -7.82 -1.81
CA THR A 125 12.10 -8.26 -2.93
C THR A 125 10.69 -7.68 -2.82
N LEU A 126 10.08 -7.72 -1.62
CA LEU A 126 8.78 -7.12 -1.36
C LEU A 126 8.79 -5.60 -1.64
N TYR A 127 9.80 -4.88 -1.14
CA TYR A 127 9.96 -3.45 -1.39
C TYR A 127 9.99 -3.15 -2.90
N ASN A 128 10.84 -3.86 -3.65
CA ASN A 128 10.94 -3.68 -5.10
C ASN A 128 9.60 -3.95 -5.80
N GLN A 129 8.86 -4.98 -5.40
CA GLN A 129 7.53 -5.29 -5.94
C GLN A 129 6.53 -4.15 -5.68
N ILE A 130 6.54 -3.56 -4.48
CA ILE A 130 5.67 -2.41 -4.13
C ILE A 130 6.03 -1.19 -4.99
N ILE A 131 7.33 -0.90 -5.15
CA ILE A 131 7.80 0.21 -5.98
C ILE A 131 7.43 0.02 -7.47
N GLU A 132 7.59 -1.17 -8.03
CA GLU A 132 7.22 -1.44 -9.41
C GLU A 132 5.70 -1.32 -9.64
N LYS A 133 4.87 -1.69 -8.67
CA LYS A 133 3.42 -1.44 -8.71
C LYS A 133 3.06 0.05 -8.62
N ARG A 134 3.95 0.90 -8.10
CA ARG A 134 3.82 2.36 -8.18
C ARG A 134 4.21 2.89 -9.56
N LYS A 135 5.39 2.52 -10.08
CA LYS A 135 5.90 3.03 -11.39
C LYS A 135 5.02 2.68 -12.58
N ASN A 136 4.39 1.50 -12.57
CA ASN A 136 3.42 1.10 -13.60
C ASN A 136 2.19 2.04 -13.73
N ARG A 137 2.03 3.00 -12.81
CA ARG A 137 1.02 4.07 -12.86
C ARG A 137 1.50 5.32 -13.61
N GLU A 138 2.81 5.57 -13.61
CA GLU A 138 3.42 6.78 -14.20
C GLU A 138 3.83 6.57 -15.66
N ALA A 139 4.24 5.34 -16.03
CA ALA A 139 4.78 5.01 -17.35
C ALA A 139 3.73 4.75 -18.45
N LYS A 140 2.44 4.94 -18.19
CA LYS A 140 1.36 4.80 -19.20
C LYS A 140 0.60 6.12 -19.44
N LYS A 141 1.35 7.22 -19.56
CA LYS A 141 0.89 8.39 -20.33
C LYS A 141 1.14 8.14 -21.81
#